data_AF-A0A531M4V9-F1
#
_entry.id   AF-A0A531M4V9-F1
#
_cell.length_a   1.000
_cell.length_b   1.000
_cell.length_c   1.000
_cell.angle_alpha   90.00
_cell.angle_beta   90.00
_cell.angle_gamma   90.00
#
_symmetry.space_group_name_H-M   'P 1'
#
loop_
_entity.id
_entity.type
_entity.pdbx_description
1 polymer ?
#
loop_
_entity_poly.entity_id
_entity_poly.type
_entity_poly.pdbx_seq_one_letter_code
_entity_poly.pdbx_strand_id
1 'polypeptide(L)'
;TFQLMGGGPRGSIGATASWVVGVVACAAAAFALLDGRSQRKRFNFPLRPVWAEIFLGIVACAAILGAVWVANSYPWPVGIVRQYAEQKGIAIPEGGLFIAHGIAIPVLMAVAVGIVMTFITRRTRFGRYVFAIGGNPEAASLAGINTRWVTMKVFM
;
A
#
# COMPACT_ATOMS: atom_id res chain seq x y z
N THR A 1 -15.27 12.09 -13.10
CA THR A 1 -14.71 11.61 -11.82
C THR A 1 -14.27 10.14 -11.86
N PHE A 2 -15.06 9.21 -12.44
CA PHE A 2 -14.69 7.78 -12.57
C PHE A 2 -13.43 7.48 -13.41
N GLN A 3 -13.01 8.37 -14.32
CA GLN A 3 -11.82 8.20 -15.15
C GLN A 3 -10.50 8.10 -14.35
N LEU A 4 -10.46 8.65 -13.12
CA LEU A 4 -9.29 8.55 -12.23
C LEU A 4 -9.17 7.17 -11.57
N MET A 5 -10.28 6.43 -11.47
CA MET A 5 -10.34 5.09 -10.87
C MET A 5 -10.22 3.96 -11.91
N GLY A 6 -10.54 4.25 -13.18
CA GLY A 6 -10.66 3.25 -14.26
C GLY A 6 -9.36 2.80 -14.94
N GLY A 7 -8.18 3.20 -14.45
CA GLY A 7 -6.90 2.74 -14.99
C GLY A 7 -6.63 3.25 -16.42
N GLY A 8 -6.09 4.45 -16.52
CA GLY A 8 -5.63 5.04 -17.77
C GLY A 8 -4.56 6.09 -17.49
N PRO A 9 -3.96 6.73 -18.52
CA PRO A 9 -2.87 7.70 -18.34
C PRO A 9 -3.18 8.86 -17.38
N ARG A 10 -4.46 9.23 -17.24
CA ARG A 10 -4.90 10.28 -16.31
C ARG A 10 -5.22 9.77 -14.90
N GLY A 11 -5.19 8.46 -14.67
CA GLY A 11 -5.51 7.78 -13.40
C GLY A 11 -4.28 7.46 -12.55
N SER A 12 -3.16 8.15 -12.79
CA SER A 12 -1.92 7.99 -12.05
C SER A 12 -1.45 9.32 -11.46
N ILE A 13 -0.63 9.26 -10.41
CA ILE A 13 -0.18 10.46 -9.67
C ILE A 13 1.04 11.14 -10.31
N GLY A 14 1.57 10.57 -11.41
CA GLY A 14 2.78 11.07 -12.10
C GLY A 14 4.09 10.69 -11.39
N ALA A 15 5.22 10.94 -12.05
CA ALA A 15 6.52 10.42 -11.61
C ALA A 15 7.05 11.03 -10.30
N THR A 16 6.97 12.36 -10.15
CA THR A 16 7.50 13.06 -8.97
C THR A 16 6.77 12.63 -7.70
N ALA A 17 5.43 12.60 -7.74
CA ALA A 17 4.62 12.12 -6.62
C ALA A 17 4.86 10.63 -6.34
N SER A 18 5.08 9.81 -7.36
CA SER A 18 5.40 8.38 -7.21
C SER A 18 6.70 8.16 -6.43
N TRP A 19 7.74 8.97 -6.71
CA TRP A 19 8.99 8.92 -5.95
C TRP A 19 8.81 9.37 -4.50
N VAL A 20 8.03 10.43 -4.25
CA VAL A 20 7.69 10.86 -2.88
C VAL A 20 7.00 9.73 -2.12
N VAL A 21 6.00 9.07 -2.72
CA VAL A 21 5.31 7.92 -2.12
C VAL A 21 6.30 6.78 -1.83
N GLY A 22 7.21 6.47 -2.76
CA GLY A 22 8.25 5.46 -2.57
C GLY A 22 9.15 5.76 -1.37
N VAL A 23 9.65 6.98 -1.26
CA VAL A 23 10.50 7.41 -0.13
C VAL A 23 9.74 7.35 1.20
N VAL A 24 8.48 7.82 1.23
CA VAL A 24 7.64 7.74 2.43
C VAL A 24 7.39 6.28 2.83
N ALA A 25 7.14 5.39 1.87
CA ALA A 25 6.95 3.96 2.14
C ALA A 25 8.22 3.30 2.68
N CYS A 26 9.40 3.65 2.15
CA CYS A 26 10.69 3.21 2.69
C CYS A 26 10.89 3.69 4.13
N ALA A 27 10.62 4.96 4.41
CA ALA A 27 10.70 5.51 5.77
C ALA A 27 9.73 4.80 6.73
N ALA A 28 8.50 4.53 6.28
CA ALA A 28 7.51 3.79 7.06
C ALA A 28 7.95 2.34 7.34
N ALA A 29 8.55 1.66 6.36
CA ALA A 29 9.10 0.31 6.54
C ALA A 29 10.26 0.30 7.55
N ALA A 30 11.19 1.25 7.44
CA ALA A 30 12.28 1.41 8.41
C ALA A 30 11.74 1.70 9.82
N PHE A 31 10.78 2.62 9.94
CA PHE A 31 10.11 2.92 11.21
C PHE A 31 9.43 1.68 11.82
N ALA A 32 8.73 0.88 11.01
CA ALA A 32 8.06 -0.33 11.47
C ALA A 32 9.06 -1.38 12.03
N LEU A 33 10.25 -1.50 11.43
CA LEU A 33 11.32 -2.35 11.94
C LEU A 33 11.86 -1.82 13.28
N LEU A 34 12.08 -0.50 13.39
CA LEU A 34 12.56 0.14 14.61
C LEU A 34 11.55 0.06 15.76
N ASP A 35 10.27 0.34 15.51
CA ASP A 35 9.20 0.18 16.51
C ASP A 35 9.09 -1.29 16.93
N GLY A 36 9.10 -2.23 15.97
CA GLY A 36 9.09 -3.65 16.27
C GLY A 36 10.24 -4.09 17.18
N ARG A 37 11.44 -3.53 16.99
CA ARG A 37 12.59 -3.76 17.89
C ARG A 37 12.36 -3.14 19.27
N SER A 38 11.87 -1.90 19.33
CA SER A 38 11.57 -1.20 20.59
C SER A 38 10.53 -1.95 21.43
N GLN A 39 9.46 -2.44 20.81
CA GLN A 39 8.44 -3.25 21.48
C GLN A 39 9.02 -4.55 22.03
N ARG A 40 9.85 -5.27 21.27
CA ARG A 40 10.50 -6.50 21.75
C ARG A 40 11.40 -6.25 22.96
N LYS A 41 12.15 -5.14 22.96
CA LYS A 41 12.94 -4.71 24.12
C LYS A 41 12.05 -4.43 25.34
N ARG A 42 10.95 -3.70 25.13
CA ARG A 42 10.01 -3.34 26.21
C ARG A 42 9.39 -4.55 26.90
N PHE A 43 9.12 -5.61 26.14
CA PHE A 43 8.50 -6.83 26.65
C PHE A 43 9.49 -8.00 26.87
N ASN A 44 10.81 -7.74 26.92
CA ASN A 44 11.88 -8.74 27.12
C ASN A 44 11.81 -9.96 26.17
N PHE A 45 11.35 -9.75 24.94
CA PHE A 45 11.37 -10.80 23.91
C PHE A 45 12.75 -10.90 23.24
N PRO A 46 13.15 -12.09 22.75
CA PRO A 46 14.39 -12.25 22.01
C PRO A 46 14.44 -11.32 20.79
N LEU A 47 15.55 -10.58 20.69
CA LEU A 47 15.82 -9.64 19.60
C LEU A 47 16.43 -10.38 18.42
N ARG A 48 16.06 -9.96 17.21
CA ARG A 48 16.73 -10.42 16.00
C ARG A 48 18.12 -9.78 15.94
N PRO A 49 19.11 -10.46 15.32
CA PRO A 49 20.42 -9.87 15.12
C PRO A 49 20.30 -8.66 14.20
N VAL A 50 21.06 -7.61 14.50
CA VAL A 50 20.94 -6.29 13.85
C VAL A 50 21.19 -6.38 12.35
N TRP A 51 22.14 -7.22 11.92
CA TRP A 51 22.43 -7.42 10.50
C TRP A 51 21.22 -7.95 9.72
N ALA A 52 20.42 -8.84 10.33
CA ALA A 52 19.23 -9.38 9.69
C ALA A 52 18.11 -8.33 9.57
N GLU A 53 17.95 -7.46 10.57
CA GLU A 53 17.00 -6.34 10.50
C GLU A 53 17.40 -5.31 9.43
N ILE A 54 18.70 -4.98 9.33
CA ILE A 54 19.23 -4.11 8.29
C ILE A 54 19.02 -4.74 6.92
N PHE A 55 19.36 -6.02 6.76
CA PHE A 55 19.16 -6.74 5.50
C PHE A 55 17.69 -6.73 5.06
N LEU A 56 16.76 -7.05 5.97
CA LEU A 56 15.32 -6.99 5.70
C LEU A 56 14.87 -5.57 5.31
N GLY A 57 15.40 -4.54 5.98
CA GLY A 57 15.12 -3.14 5.65
C GLY A 57 15.59 -2.76 4.24
N ILE A 58 16.82 -3.14 3.87
CA ILE A 58 17.38 -2.91 2.54
C ILE A 58 16.55 -3.61 1.48
N VAL A 59 16.23 -4.89 1.66
CA VAL A 59 15.43 -5.68 0.71
C VAL A 59 14.04 -5.06 0.54
N ALA A 60 13.39 -4.66 1.64
CA ALA A 60 12.09 -4.00 1.59
C ALA A 60 12.17 -2.67 0.82
N CYS A 61 13.17 -1.83 1.10
CA CYS A 61 13.32 -0.56 0.41
C CYS A 61 13.66 -0.74 -1.08
N ALA A 62 14.53 -1.70 -1.41
CA ALA A 62 14.86 -2.03 -2.80
C ALA A 62 13.62 -2.50 -3.57
N ALA A 63 12.78 -3.34 -2.97
CA ALA A 63 11.52 -3.78 -3.59
C ALA A 63 10.54 -2.61 -3.82
N ILE A 64 10.39 -1.72 -2.82
CA ILE A 64 9.52 -0.54 -2.94
C ILE A 64 10.01 0.39 -4.05
N LEU A 65 11.28 0.79 -4.02
CA LEU A 65 11.86 1.71 -5.01
C LEU A 65 11.89 1.07 -6.41
N GLY A 66 12.15 -0.23 -6.49
CA GLY A 66 12.06 -1.00 -7.73
C GLY A 66 10.64 -0.96 -8.32
N ALA A 67 9.61 -1.15 -7.51
CA ALA A 67 8.22 -1.06 -7.96
C ALA A 67 7.86 0.36 -8.45
N VAL A 68 8.33 1.41 -7.76
CA VAL A 68 8.16 2.80 -8.19
C VAL A 68 8.87 3.08 -9.51
N TRP A 69 10.10 2.58 -9.66
CA TRP A 69 10.87 2.70 -10.89
C TRP A 69 10.16 2.02 -12.07
N VAL A 70 9.67 0.80 -11.87
CA VAL A 70 8.87 0.07 -12.88
C VAL A 70 7.64 0.89 -13.26
N ALA A 71 6.85 1.38 -12.30
CA ALA A 71 5.67 2.19 -12.58
C ALA A 71 5.98 3.50 -13.35
N ASN A 72 7.15 4.10 -13.09
CA ASN A 72 7.61 5.31 -13.77
C ASN A 72 8.21 5.05 -15.16
N SER A 73 8.70 3.82 -15.41
CA SER A 73 9.32 3.43 -16.69
C SER A 73 8.31 3.26 -17.83
N TYR A 74 7.01 3.16 -17.53
CA TYR A 74 5.96 3.06 -18.54
C TYR A 74 5.55 4.45 -19.06
N PRO A 75 5.79 4.76 -20.35
CA PRO A 75 5.33 6.00 -20.96
C PRO A 75 3.83 5.98 -21.25
N TRP A 76 3.24 7.16 -21.35
CA TRP A 76 1.88 7.33 -21.87
C TRP A 76 1.78 6.94 -23.35
N PRO A 77 0.64 6.35 -23.80
CA PRO A 77 0.40 6.03 -25.20
C PRO A 77 0.45 7.27 -26.10
N VAL A 78 1.08 7.13 -27.27
CA VAL A 78 1.34 8.24 -28.22
C VAL A 78 0.08 9.03 -28.61
N GLY A 79 -1.08 8.38 -28.73
CA GLY A 79 -2.34 9.06 -29.07
C GLY A 79 -2.83 10.03 -27.99
N ILE A 80 -2.63 9.68 -26.71
CA ILE A 80 -3.02 10.52 -25.57
C ILE A 80 -2.01 11.65 -25.38
N VAL A 81 -0.73 11.37 -25.64
CA VAL A 81 0.34 12.37 -25.59
C VAL A 81 0.12 13.45 -26.65
N ARG A 82 -0.29 13.10 -27.87
CA ARG A 82 -0.63 14.06 -28.94
C ARG A 82 -1.80 14.97 -28.55
N GLN A 83 -2.90 14.39 -28.07
CA GLN A 83 -4.05 15.15 -27.56
C GLN A 83 -3.67 16.07 -26.40
N TYR A 84 -2.82 15.59 -25.49
CA TYR A 84 -2.34 16.38 -24.36
C TYR A 84 -1.43 17.54 -24.82
N ALA A 85 -0.55 17.30 -25.79
CA ALA A 85 0.33 18.30 -26.37
C ALA A 85 -0.45 19.38 -27.13
N GLU A 86 -1.46 19.01 -27.92
CA GLU A 86 -2.36 19.94 -28.61
C GLU A 86 -3.14 20.82 -27.62
N GLN A 87 -3.69 20.22 -26.55
CA GLN A 87 -4.42 20.96 -25.52
C GLN A 87 -3.54 21.94 -24.74
N LYS A 88 -2.25 21.63 -24.57
CA LYS A 88 -1.30 22.44 -23.81
C LYS A 88 -0.45 23.35 -24.69
N GLY A 89 -0.63 23.32 -26.01
CA GLY A 89 0.17 24.09 -26.98
C GLY A 89 1.64 23.70 -27.02
N ILE A 90 1.98 22.44 -26.71
CA ILE A 90 3.36 21.94 -26.66
C ILE A 90 3.73 21.41 -28.05
N ALA A 91 4.80 21.94 -28.66
CA ALA A 91 5.37 21.37 -29.88
C ALA A 91 5.97 19.99 -29.57
N ILE A 92 5.52 18.94 -30.25
CA ILE A 92 6.02 17.58 -30.03
C ILE A 92 7.39 17.47 -30.74
N PRO A 93 8.51 17.28 -30.02
CA PRO A 93 9.81 17.10 -30.65
C PRO A 93 9.85 15.77 -31.44
N GLU A 94 10.70 15.69 -32.47
CA GLU A 94 10.75 14.53 -33.39
C GLU A 94 11.06 13.19 -32.69
N GLY A 95 11.67 13.22 -31.50
CA GLY A 95 11.91 12.05 -30.64
C GLY A 95 10.73 11.60 -29.76
N GLY A 96 9.59 12.29 -29.82
CA GLY A 96 8.41 12.03 -28.97
C GLY A 96 8.51 12.65 -27.57
N LEU A 97 7.37 12.71 -26.86
CA LEU A 97 7.28 13.26 -25.50
C LEU A 97 7.11 12.12 -24.49
N PHE A 98 8.14 11.86 -23.67
CA PHE A 98 8.09 10.86 -22.62
C PHE A 98 7.41 11.44 -21.37
N ILE A 99 6.17 11.02 -21.12
CA ILE A 99 5.46 11.31 -19.87
C ILE A 99 5.35 9.99 -19.11
N ALA A 100 6.07 9.91 -18.00
CA ALA A 100 6.03 8.77 -17.10
C ALA A 100 4.63 8.61 -16.49
N HIS A 101 4.13 7.38 -16.50
CA HIS A 101 2.82 7.06 -15.95
C HIS A 101 2.82 7.24 -14.43
N GLY A 102 3.77 6.63 -13.73
CA GLY A 102 3.79 6.62 -12.26
C GLY A 102 2.73 5.72 -11.67
N ILE A 103 2.59 5.77 -10.35
CA ILE A 103 1.73 4.85 -9.61
C ILE A 103 0.26 5.16 -9.92
N ALA A 104 -0.48 4.13 -10.31
CA ALA A 104 -1.91 4.23 -10.54
C ALA A 104 -2.66 4.50 -9.22
N ILE A 105 -3.62 5.42 -9.25
CA ILE A 105 -4.45 5.78 -8.09
C ILE A 105 -5.14 4.54 -7.46
N PRO A 106 -5.68 3.58 -8.24
CA PRO A 106 -6.26 2.35 -7.66
C PRO A 106 -5.27 1.55 -6.81
N VAL A 107 -3.97 1.56 -7.13
CA VAL A 107 -2.95 0.88 -6.33
C VAL A 107 -2.80 1.57 -4.97
N LEU A 108 -2.76 2.91 -4.94
CA LEU A 108 -2.70 3.67 -3.69
C LEU A 108 -3.97 3.46 -2.84
N MET A 109 -5.13 3.38 -3.48
CA MET A 109 -6.38 3.04 -2.79
C MET A 109 -6.32 1.64 -2.18
N ALA A 110 -5.85 0.64 -2.92
CA ALA A 110 -5.69 -0.72 -2.41
C ALA A 110 -4.74 -0.78 -1.21
N VAL A 111 -3.62 -0.05 -1.27
CA VAL A 111 -2.68 0.08 -0.13
C VAL A 111 -3.36 0.73 1.07
N ALA A 112 -4.10 1.84 0.86
CA ALA A 112 -4.82 2.52 1.93
C ALA A 112 -5.87 1.61 2.58
N VAL A 113 -6.68 0.90 1.78
CA VAL A 113 -7.66 -0.09 2.27
C VAL A 113 -6.94 -1.21 3.02
N GLY A 114 -5.82 -1.71 2.52
CA GLY A 114 -5.01 -2.73 3.19
C GLY A 114 -4.51 -2.28 4.57
N ILE A 115 -4.05 -1.03 4.69
CA ILE A 115 -3.63 -0.44 5.98
C ILE A 115 -4.81 -0.34 6.94
N VAL A 116 -5.95 0.19 6.48
CA VAL A 116 -7.18 0.31 7.28
C VAL A 116 -7.66 -1.07 7.75
N MET A 117 -7.72 -2.05 6.85
CA MET A 117 -8.11 -3.42 7.19
C MET A 117 -7.13 -4.07 8.14
N THR A 118 -5.82 -3.84 7.99
CA THR A 118 -4.80 -4.33 8.93
C THR A 118 -5.01 -3.73 10.31
N PHE A 119 -5.31 -2.43 10.39
CA PHE A 119 -5.60 -1.75 11.66
C PHE A 119 -6.86 -2.29 12.32
N ILE A 120 -7.97 -2.39 11.58
CA ILE A 120 -9.23 -2.96 12.08
C ILE A 120 -8.97 -4.36 12.63
N THR A 121 -8.32 -5.19 11.84
CA THR A 121 -8.07 -6.60 12.11
C THR A 121 -7.14 -6.82 13.31
N ARG A 122 -6.09 -6.02 13.47
CA ARG A 122 -5.07 -6.21 14.53
C ARG A 122 -5.31 -5.39 15.79
N ARG A 123 -5.90 -4.20 15.68
CA ARG A 123 -5.98 -3.24 16.80
C ARG A 123 -7.37 -3.14 17.41
N THR A 124 -8.43 -3.58 16.74
CA THR A 124 -9.81 -3.47 17.28
C THR A 124 -10.30 -4.76 17.94
N ARG A 125 -11.33 -4.63 18.80
CA ARG A 125 -12.04 -5.80 19.38
C ARG A 125 -12.76 -6.62 18.32
N PHE A 126 -13.33 -5.93 17.32
CA PHE A 126 -14.04 -6.58 16.22
C PHE A 126 -13.14 -7.58 15.48
N GLY A 127 -11.95 -7.15 15.05
CA GLY A 127 -10.98 -8.04 14.38
C GLY A 127 -10.60 -9.25 15.21
N ARG A 128 -10.35 -9.08 16.52
CA ARG A 128 -10.05 -10.19 17.44
C ARG A 128 -11.21 -11.19 17.57
N TYR A 129 -12.45 -10.70 17.62
CA TYR A 129 -13.62 -11.57 17.69
C TYR A 129 -13.85 -12.34 16.38
N VAL A 130 -13.63 -11.71 15.22
CA VAL A 130 -13.72 -12.39 13.92
C VAL A 130 -12.75 -13.57 13.84
N PHE A 131 -11.49 -13.38 14.25
CA PHE A 131 -10.51 -14.49 14.27
C PHE A 131 -10.84 -15.58 15.29
N ALA A 132 -11.34 -15.23 16.47
CA ALA A 132 -11.72 -16.21 17.48
C ALA A 132 -12.86 -17.12 16.98
N ILE A 133 -13.87 -16.53 16.32
CA ILE A 133 -14.99 -17.28 15.73
C ILE A 133 -14.52 -18.20 14.60
N GLY A 134 -13.58 -17.75 13.77
CA GLY A 134 -13.06 -18.55 12.65
C GLY A 134 -12.32 -19.82 13.05
N GLY A 135 -11.71 -19.86 14.24
CA GLY A 135 -11.05 -21.06 14.76
C GLY A 135 -12.02 -22.05 15.42
N ASN A 136 -12.84 -21.57 16.36
CA ASN A 136 -13.91 -22.37 16.98
C ASN A 136 -15.09 -21.46 17.41
N PRO A 137 -16.22 -21.48 16.67
CA PRO A 137 -17.37 -20.63 16.97
C PRO A 137 -18.09 -21.01 18.26
N GLU A 138 -18.08 -22.29 18.65
CA GLU A 138 -18.70 -22.78 19.89
C GLU A 138 -17.91 -22.33 21.12
N ALA A 139 -16.58 -22.42 21.07
CA ALA A 139 -15.74 -21.89 22.13
C ALA A 139 -15.85 -20.37 22.25
N ALA A 140 -15.97 -19.66 21.13
CA ALA A 140 -16.16 -18.22 21.11
C ALA A 140 -17.50 -17.80 21.77
N SER A 141 -18.59 -18.52 21.52
CA SER A 141 -19.89 -18.23 22.16
C SER A 141 -19.87 -18.52 23.66
N LEU A 142 -19.24 -19.63 24.07
CA LEU A 142 -19.03 -19.97 25.48
C LEU A 142 -18.13 -18.95 26.21
N ALA A 143 -17.19 -18.32 25.51
CA ALA A 143 -16.36 -17.23 26.02
C ALA A 143 -17.09 -15.87 26.09
N GLY A 144 -18.41 -15.83 25.85
CA GLY A 144 -19.24 -14.64 25.94
C GLY A 144 -19.17 -13.71 24.72
N ILE A 145 -18.58 -14.16 23.61
CA ILE A 145 -18.59 -13.39 22.36
C ILE A 145 -19.95 -13.59 21.68
N ASN A 146 -20.63 -12.49 21.37
CA ASN A 146 -21.88 -12.56 20.62
C ASN A 146 -21.61 -12.88 19.14
N THR A 147 -21.48 -14.17 18.83
CA THR A 147 -21.11 -14.66 17.51
C THR A 147 -22.10 -14.21 16.43
N ARG A 148 -23.40 -14.22 16.73
CA ARG A 148 -24.46 -13.80 15.78
C ARG A 148 -24.27 -12.35 15.31
N TRP A 149 -23.97 -11.42 16.23
CA TRP A 149 -23.75 -10.01 15.89
C TRP A 149 -22.43 -9.79 15.14
N VAL A 150 -21.38 -10.52 15.49
CA VAL A 150 -20.09 -10.41 14.80
C VAL A 150 -20.21 -10.96 13.38
N THR A 151 -20.84 -12.11 13.19
CA THR A 151 -21.09 -12.71 11.87
C THR A 151 -21.94 -11.78 10.99
N MET A 152 -23.00 -11.18 11.53
CA MET A 152 -23.82 -10.22 10.77
C MET A 152 -22.99 -9.03 10.26
N LYS A 153 -22.12 -8.45 11.10
CA LYS A 153 -21.25 -7.33 10.71
C LYS A 153 -20.18 -7.67 9.67
N VAL A 154 -19.85 -8.96 9.50
CA VAL A 154 -18.85 -9.40 8.52
C VAL A 154 -19.48 -9.55 7.13
N PHE A 155 -20.73 -10.02 7.06
CA PHE A 155 -21.40 -10.37 5.81
C PHE A 155 -22.36 -9.29 5.27
N MET A 156 -22.59 -8.21 6.01
CA MET A 156 -23.43 -7.08 5.60
C MET A 156 -22.59 -5.87 5.24
#